data_AF-A2BLJ8-F1
#
_entry.id   AF-A2BLJ8-F1
#
_cell.length_a   1.000
_cell.length_b   1.000
_cell.length_c   1.000
_cell.angle_alpha   90.00
_cell.angle_beta   90.00
_cell.angle_gamma   90.00
#
_symmetry.space_group_name_H-M   'P 1'
#
loop_
_entity.id
_entity.type
_entity.pdbx_description
1 polymer ?
#
loop_
_entity_poly.entity_id
_entity_poly.type
_entity_poly.pdbx_seq_one_letter_code
_entity_poly.pdbx_strand_id
1 'polypeptide(L)'
;MQDRDCSRALREACDVALSILSDASEALGKGRGRGSGLARLLRRAAETLSGAVEPCIAGCWGSVEPRCTVGELADRLQAVLQGVALRVEKLPRLESEVEVALAEALVDTVYGLVEALCRSGMQLG
;
A
#
# COMPACT_ATOMS: atom_id res chain seq x y z
N MET A 1 -12.16 -22.53 0.69
CA MET A 1 -10.88 -22.60 1.45
C MET A 1 -9.97 -21.46 0.98
N GLN A 2 -9.70 -21.37 -0.32
CA GLN A 2 -8.91 -20.30 -0.94
C GLN A 2 -9.41 -18.87 -0.62
N ASP A 3 -10.73 -18.62 -0.62
CA ASP A 3 -11.27 -17.28 -0.29
C ASP A 3 -10.97 -16.85 1.15
N ARG A 4 -10.95 -17.81 2.09
CA ARG A 4 -10.61 -17.55 3.49
C ARG A 4 -9.10 -17.30 3.65
N ASP A 5 -8.27 -18.00 2.89
CA ASP A 5 -6.83 -17.79 2.89
C ASP A 5 -6.46 -16.43 2.29
N CYS A 6 -7.09 -16.05 1.18
CA CYS A 6 -7.00 -14.72 0.59
C CYS A 6 -7.45 -13.64 1.57
N SER A 7 -8.66 -13.75 2.13
CA SER A 7 -9.22 -12.74 3.06
C SER A 7 -8.37 -12.57 4.32
N ARG A 8 -7.83 -13.66 4.86
CA ARG A 8 -6.90 -13.61 6.01
C ARG A 8 -5.60 -12.91 5.65
N ALA A 9 -4.96 -13.32 4.55
CA ALA A 9 -3.69 -12.71 4.12
C ALA A 9 -3.87 -11.22 3.80
N LEU A 10 -4.96 -10.85 3.14
CA LEU A 10 -5.34 -9.45 2.91
C LEU A 10 -5.48 -8.68 4.21
N ARG A 11 -6.22 -9.21 5.19
CA ARG A 11 -6.41 -8.52 6.47
C ARG A 11 -5.09 -8.28 7.18
N GLU A 12 -4.26 -9.31 7.31
CA GLU A 12 -2.94 -9.20 7.96
C GLU A 12 -2.04 -8.19 7.24
N ALA A 13 -1.99 -8.25 5.91
CA ALA A 13 -1.22 -7.31 5.11
C ALA A 13 -1.75 -5.87 5.21
N CYS A 14 -3.08 -5.71 5.21
CA CYS A 14 -3.76 -4.43 5.33
C CYS A 14 -3.50 -3.75 6.65
N ASP A 15 -3.64 -4.47 7.76
CA ASP A 15 -3.43 -3.92 9.10
C ASP A 15 -2.00 -3.37 9.24
N VAL A 16 -1.01 -4.12 8.74
CA VAL A 16 0.39 -3.71 8.77
C VAL A 16 0.66 -2.55 7.80
N ALA A 17 0.14 -2.61 6.57
CA ALA A 17 0.36 -1.55 5.57
C ALA A 17 -0.27 -0.22 5.97
N LEU A 18 -1.50 -0.23 6.49
CA LEU A 18 -2.18 0.97 6.98
C LEU A 18 -1.47 1.56 8.20
N SER A 19 -0.96 0.72 9.11
CA SER A 19 -0.13 1.20 10.23
C SER A 19 1.13 1.90 9.74
N ILE A 20 1.85 1.32 8.77
CA ILE A 20 3.06 1.93 8.18
C ILE A 20 2.76 3.30 7.55
N LEU A 21 1.62 3.41 6.86
CA LEU A 21 1.21 4.64 6.19
C LEU A 21 0.73 5.70 7.19
N SER A 22 0.07 5.31 8.27
CA SER A 22 -0.28 6.21 9.38
C SER A 22 0.98 6.77 10.05
N ASP A 23 1.98 5.93 10.31
CA ASP A 23 3.27 6.37 10.86
C ASP A 23 3.98 7.35 9.91
N ALA A 24 3.86 7.13 8.59
CA ALA A 24 4.40 8.03 7.57
C ALA A 24 3.71 9.40 7.60
N SER A 25 2.38 9.42 7.67
CA SER A 25 1.58 10.65 7.75
C SER A 25 1.94 11.45 9.03
N GLU A 26 2.03 10.78 10.18
CA GLU A 26 2.42 11.44 11.44
C GLU A 26 3.86 11.99 11.40
N ALA A 27 4.78 11.26 10.77
CA ALA A 27 6.17 11.73 10.61
C ALA A 27 6.25 12.98 9.73
N LEU A 28 5.44 13.05 8.67
CA LEU A 28 5.34 14.21 7.78
C LEU A 28 4.74 15.42 8.51
N GLY A 29 3.61 15.26 9.20
CA GLY A 29 2.95 16.35 9.94
C GLY A 29 3.77 16.92 11.10
N LYS A 30 4.81 16.20 11.56
CA LYS A 30 5.78 16.67 12.57
C LYS A 30 7.05 17.30 11.96
N GLY A 31 7.09 17.50 10.64
CA GLY A 31 8.25 18.05 9.93
C GLY A 31 9.48 17.14 9.95
N ARG A 32 9.29 15.82 10.19
CA ARG A 32 10.38 14.83 10.22
C ARG A 32 10.53 14.07 8.90
N GLY A 33 9.82 14.51 7.86
CA GLY A 33 9.80 13.91 6.53
C GLY A 33 11.13 14.01 5.78
N ARG A 34 11.71 12.87 5.39
CA ARG A 34 12.77 12.79 4.37
C ARG A 34 12.25 11.95 3.23
N GLY A 35 12.56 12.32 1.98
CA GLY A 35 12.17 11.53 0.80
C GLY A 35 12.67 10.08 0.89
N SER A 36 13.90 9.86 1.36
CA SER A 36 14.43 8.51 1.61
C SER A 36 13.70 7.74 2.73
N GLY A 37 13.18 8.45 3.75
CA GLY A 37 12.37 7.86 4.81
C GLY A 37 10.99 7.45 4.29
N LEU A 38 10.33 8.34 3.55
CA LEU A 38 9.05 8.07 2.92
C LEU A 38 9.15 6.93 1.89
N ALA A 39 10.19 6.92 1.06
CA ALA A 39 10.45 5.83 0.12
C ALA A 39 10.60 4.48 0.82
N ARG A 40 11.29 4.43 1.97
CA ARG A 40 11.41 3.21 2.76
C ARG A 40 10.06 2.73 3.30
N LEU A 41 9.21 3.63 3.79
CA LEU A 41 7.88 3.30 4.29
C LEU A 41 6.98 2.79 3.17
N LEU A 42 6.98 3.45 2.01
CA LEU A 42 6.23 3.01 0.83
C LEU A 42 6.67 1.62 0.33
N ARG A 43 7.98 1.34 0.32
CA ARG A 43 8.50 0.00 0.00
C ARG A 43 8.02 -1.06 1.00
N ARG A 44 8.09 -0.77 2.30
CA ARG A 44 7.59 -1.70 3.33
C ARG A 44 6.09 -1.95 3.20
N ALA A 45 5.30 -0.92 2.90
CA ALA A 45 3.87 -1.09 2.64
C ALA A 45 3.63 -1.98 1.40
N ALA A 46 4.39 -1.76 0.32
CA ALA A 46 4.31 -2.59 -0.89
C ALA A 46 4.69 -4.06 -0.62
N GLU A 47 5.80 -4.29 0.08
CA GLU A 47 6.27 -5.63 0.49
C GLU A 47 5.23 -6.33 1.36
N THR A 48 4.60 -5.60 2.28
CA THR A 48 3.53 -6.13 3.14
C THR A 48 2.33 -6.60 2.31
N LEU A 49 1.87 -5.77 1.36
CA LEU A 49 0.75 -6.12 0.46
C LEU A 49 1.08 -7.30 -0.45
N SER A 50 2.35 -7.46 -0.84
CA SER A 50 2.80 -8.59 -1.68
C SER A 50 2.50 -9.95 -1.05
N GLY A 51 2.53 -10.04 0.29
CA GLY A 51 2.22 -11.26 1.04
C GLY A 51 0.77 -11.75 0.85
N ALA A 52 -0.13 -10.87 0.43
CA ALA A 52 -1.53 -11.21 0.16
C ALA A 52 -1.81 -11.54 -1.32
N VAL A 53 -0.86 -11.28 -2.24
CA VAL A 53 -1.09 -11.47 -3.68
C VAL A 53 -1.27 -12.94 -4.04
N GLU A 54 -0.28 -13.79 -3.73
CA GLU A 54 -0.33 -15.21 -4.09
C GLU A 54 -1.56 -15.95 -3.51
N PRO A 55 -1.91 -15.77 -2.22
CA PRO A 55 -3.14 -16.35 -1.66
C PRO A 55 -4.42 -15.97 -2.40
N CYS A 56 -4.46 -14.80 -3.05
CA CYS A 56 -5.62 -14.30 -3.75
C CYS A 56 -5.64 -14.65 -5.24
N ILE A 57 -4.49 -14.63 -5.92
CA ILE A 57 -4.40 -14.89 -7.36
C ILE A 57 -4.21 -16.37 -7.72
N ALA A 58 -3.88 -17.23 -6.75
CA ALA A 58 -3.63 -18.64 -7.01
C ALA A 58 -4.83 -19.30 -7.70
N GLY A 59 -4.59 -19.87 -8.88
CA GLY A 59 -5.64 -20.50 -9.69
C GLY A 59 -6.63 -19.55 -10.36
N CYS A 60 -6.30 -18.26 -10.49
CA CYS A 60 -7.20 -17.29 -11.09
C CYS A 60 -7.31 -17.36 -12.61
N TRP A 61 -6.29 -17.75 -13.39
CA TRP A 61 -6.35 -18.02 -14.86
C TRP A 61 -7.30 -17.11 -15.70
N GLY A 62 -7.39 -15.80 -15.42
CA GLY A 62 -8.29 -14.86 -16.12
C GLY A 62 -9.75 -14.82 -15.62
N SER A 63 -10.02 -15.40 -14.45
CA SER A 63 -11.29 -15.37 -13.74
C SER A 63 -11.57 -13.99 -13.18
N VAL A 64 -12.84 -13.58 -13.27
CA VAL A 64 -13.37 -12.36 -12.66
C VAL A 64 -13.90 -12.62 -11.24
N GLU A 65 -13.54 -13.75 -10.63
CA GLU A 65 -13.87 -14.02 -9.25
C GLU A 65 -13.37 -12.88 -8.35
N PRO A 66 -14.19 -12.43 -7.37
CA PRO A 66 -13.84 -11.31 -6.53
C PRO A 66 -12.44 -11.40 -5.88
N ARG A 67 -12.02 -12.60 -5.43
CA ARG A 67 -10.66 -12.84 -4.90
C ARG A 67 -9.56 -12.56 -5.92
N CYS A 68 -9.78 -12.89 -7.19
CA CYS A 68 -8.84 -12.71 -8.28
C CYS A 68 -8.69 -11.22 -8.59
N THR A 69 -9.81 -10.51 -8.68
CA THR A 69 -9.82 -9.05 -8.87
C THR A 69 -9.09 -8.34 -7.73
N VAL A 70 -9.34 -8.73 -6.47
CA VAL A 70 -8.64 -8.13 -5.33
C VAL A 70 -7.15 -8.47 -5.33
N GLY A 71 -6.77 -9.70 -5.68
CA GLY A 71 -5.37 -10.09 -5.84
C GLY A 71 -4.65 -9.30 -6.94
N GLU A 72 -5.29 -9.08 -8.09
CA GLU A 72 -4.77 -8.24 -9.18
C GLU A 72 -4.65 -6.76 -8.76
N LEU A 73 -5.61 -6.25 -7.99
CA LEU A 73 -5.54 -4.89 -7.45
C LEU A 73 -4.40 -4.74 -6.44
N ALA A 74 -4.20 -5.72 -5.56
CA ALA A 74 -3.08 -5.76 -4.63
C ALA A 74 -1.74 -5.78 -5.38
N ASP A 75 -1.63 -6.59 -6.44
CA ASP A 75 -0.45 -6.67 -7.30
C ASP A 75 -0.14 -5.34 -8.01
N ARG A 76 -1.16 -4.68 -8.56
CA ARG A 76 -0.99 -3.36 -9.17
C ARG A 76 -0.61 -2.30 -8.14
N LEU A 77 -1.23 -2.33 -6.97
CA LEU A 77 -0.96 -1.36 -5.92
C LEU A 77 0.48 -1.48 -5.40
N GLN A 78 0.99 -2.69 -5.17
CA GLN A 78 2.40 -2.86 -4.80
C GLN A 78 3.35 -2.28 -5.85
N ALA A 79 3.08 -2.49 -7.14
CA ALA A 79 3.93 -1.99 -8.22
C ALA A 79 3.92 -0.46 -8.28
N VAL A 80 2.75 0.16 -8.08
CA VAL A 80 2.62 1.62 -7.97
C VAL A 80 3.41 2.14 -6.78
N LEU A 81 3.28 1.53 -5.60
CA LEU A 81 3.99 1.95 -4.40
C LEU A 81 5.51 1.86 -4.56
N GLN A 82 6.03 0.79 -5.15
CA GLN A 82 7.45 0.69 -5.47
C GLN A 82 7.89 1.76 -6.48
N GLY A 83 7.09 2.00 -7.52
CA GLY A 83 7.36 3.02 -8.52
C GLY A 83 7.39 4.44 -7.94
N VAL A 84 6.49 4.74 -7.00
CA VAL A 84 6.46 6.00 -6.26
C VAL A 84 7.68 6.09 -5.33
N ALA A 85 7.98 5.03 -4.58
CA ALA A 85 9.12 5.00 -3.67
C ALA A 85 10.43 5.33 -4.39
N LEU A 86 10.68 4.75 -5.57
CA LEU A 86 11.86 5.03 -6.40
C LEU A 86 11.98 6.51 -6.81
N ARG A 87 10.85 7.19 -7.00
CA ARG A 87 10.82 8.61 -7.39
C ARG A 87 11.04 9.50 -6.17
N VAL A 88 10.40 9.19 -5.06
CA VAL A 88 10.51 9.93 -3.80
C VAL A 88 11.89 9.77 -3.15
N GLU A 89 12.54 8.62 -3.31
CA GLU A 89 13.90 8.37 -2.79
C GLU A 89 14.94 9.36 -3.34
N LYS A 90 14.72 9.86 -4.55
CA LYS A 90 15.58 10.86 -5.20
C LYS A 90 15.41 12.26 -4.63
N LEU A 91 14.45 12.48 -3.73
CA LEU A 91 14.21 13.76 -3.07
C LEU A 91 15.03 13.80 -1.76
N PRO A 92 16.15 14.53 -1.71
CA PRO A 92 17.08 14.48 -0.58
C PRO A 92 16.47 15.05 0.71
N ARG A 93 15.65 16.10 0.59
CA ARG A 93 14.89 16.73 1.69
C ARG A 93 13.60 17.36 1.15
N LEU A 94 12.53 17.29 1.92
CA LEU A 94 11.30 18.05 1.69
C LEU A 94 11.50 19.38 2.42
N GLU A 95 12.05 20.39 1.75
CA GLU A 95 12.50 21.64 2.39
C GLU A 95 11.45 22.75 2.27
N SER A 96 10.63 22.72 1.22
CA SER A 96 9.54 23.66 1.03
C SER A 96 8.20 23.15 1.58
N GLU A 97 7.35 24.07 2.02
CA GLU A 97 5.97 23.75 2.43
C GLU A 97 5.19 23.01 1.33
N VAL A 98 5.47 23.34 0.05
CA VAL A 98 4.85 22.69 -1.12
C VAL A 98 5.28 21.22 -1.23
N GLU A 99 6.56 20.92 -1.02
CA GLU A 99 7.07 19.54 -1.06
C GLU A 99 6.50 18.70 0.08
N VAL A 100 6.38 19.29 1.28
CA VAL A 100 5.75 18.63 2.43
C VAL A 100 4.28 18.35 2.16
N ALA A 101 3.52 19.35 1.70
CA ALA A 101 2.11 19.19 1.37
C ALA A 101 1.88 18.16 0.25
N LEU A 102 2.76 18.11 -0.75
CA LEU A 102 2.71 17.10 -1.80
C LEU A 102 2.99 15.69 -1.26
N ALA A 103 3.96 15.56 -0.34
CA ALA A 103 4.27 14.29 0.30
C ALA A 103 3.13 13.79 1.20
N GLU A 104 2.49 14.70 1.94
CA GLU A 104 1.29 14.41 2.75
C GLU A 104 0.14 13.95 1.85
N ALA A 105 -0.19 14.71 0.81
CA ALA A 105 -1.24 14.34 -0.14
C ALA A 105 -0.97 12.99 -0.82
N LEU A 106 0.30 12.68 -1.12
CA LEU A 106 0.70 11.39 -1.67
C LEU A 106 0.47 10.26 -0.66
N VAL A 107 0.88 10.43 0.60
CA VAL A 107 0.66 9.43 1.66
C VAL A 107 -0.82 9.21 1.91
N ASP A 108 -1.62 10.27 1.99
CA ASP A 108 -3.06 10.18 2.19
C ASP A 108 -3.76 9.49 1.02
N THR A 109 -3.33 9.78 -0.22
CA THR A 109 -3.84 9.11 -1.42
C THR A 109 -3.51 7.61 -1.37
N VAL A 110 -2.26 7.27 -1.05
CA VAL A 110 -1.83 5.87 -0.92
C VAL A 110 -2.61 5.16 0.19
N TYR A 111 -2.77 5.80 1.34
CA TYR A 111 -3.55 5.29 2.47
C TYR A 111 -4.99 4.99 2.03
N GLY A 112 -5.66 5.93 1.36
CA GLY A 112 -7.03 5.74 0.87
C GLY A 112 -7.15 4.58 -0.14
N LEU A 113 -6.16 4.42 -1.02
CA LEU A 113 -6.13 3.30 -1.97
C LEU A 113 -5.94 1.95 -1.26
N VAL A 114 -5.03 1.87 -0.30
CA VAL A 114 -4.82 0.67 0.52
C VAL A 114 -6.09 0.37 1.31
N GLU A 115 -6.69 1.36 1.98
CA GLU A 115 -7.92 1.18 2.73
C GLU A 115 -9.08 0.67 1.86
N ALA A 116 -9.23 1.22 0.65
CA ALA A 116 -10.24 0.78 -0.30
C ALA A 116 -10.03 -0.69 -0.74
N LEU A 117 -8.77 -1.08 -1.01
CA LEU A 117 -8.41 -2.46 -1.29
C LEU A 117 -8.77 -3.36 -0.10
N CYS A 118 -8.41 -2.95 1.12
CA CYS A 118 -8.67 -3.71 2.34
C CYS A 118 -10.16 -3.92 2.59
N ARG A 119 -10.97 -2.86 2.44
CA ARG A 119 -12.43 -2.96 2.58
C ARG A 119 -13.04 -3.86 1.52
N SER A 120 -12.57 -3.79 0.28
CA SER A 120 -13.04 -4.64 -0.82
C SER A 120 -12.67 -6.11 -0.59
N GLY A 121 -11.45 -6.37 -0.11
CA GLY A 121 -10.98 -7.72 0.21
C GLY A 121 -11.68 -8.34 1.41
N MET A 122 -12.03 -7.55 2.43
CA MET A 122 -12.75 -8.06 3.62
C MET A 122 -14.22 -8.42 3.35
N GLN A 123 -14.80 -7.95 2.24
CA GLN A 123 -16.15 -8.34 1.82
C GLN A 123 -16.18 -9.71 1.11
N LEU A 124 -15.02 -10.35 0.89
CA LEU A 124 -14.90 -11.62 0.19
C LEU A 124 -15.33 -12.86 0.99
N GLY A 125 -15.60 -12.74 2.31
CA GLY A 125 -16.18 -13.80 3.14
C GLY A 125 -15.20 -14.59 4.01
#